data_AF-A0A8T5ERF9-F1
#
_entry.id   AF-A0A8T5ERF9-F1
#
_cell.length_a   1.000
_cell.length_b   1.000
_cell.length_c   1.000
_cell.angle_alpha   90.00
_cell.angle_beta   90.00
_cell.angle_gamma   90.00
#
_symmetry.space_group_name_H-M   'P 1'
#
loop_
_entity.id
_entity.type
_entity.pdbx_description
1 polymer ?
#
loop_
_entity_poly.entity_id
_entity_poly.type
_entity_poly.pdbx_seq_one_letter_code
_entity_poly.pdbx_strand_id
1 'polypeptide(L)' 'MSLLVSYFSGIITLLVSWYFLKDLVVPVSIIFVFSSTYLYLLGPNAIAFALCLCSGWILLNLFIEKILPISSPSE' A
#
# COMPACT_ATOMS: atom_id res chain seq x y z
N MET A 1 -10.95 -3.67 20.78
CA MET A 1 -11.09 -4.69 19.72
C MET A 1 -10.20 -5.87 20.07
N SER A 2 -10.63 -7.11 19.81
CA SER A 2 -9.74 -8.27 19.93
C SER A 2 -8.57 -8.15 18.94
N LEU A 3 -7.38 -8.56 19.35
CA LEU A 3 -6.18 -8.54 18.50
C LEU A 3 -6.41 -9.31 17.19
N LEU A 4 -7.07 -10.46 17.26
CA LEU A 4 -7.42 -11.28 16.10
C LEU A 4 -8.25 -10.50 15.08
N VAL A 5 -9.28 -9.77 15.53
CA VAL A 5 -10.13 -8.96 14.64
C VAL A 5 -9.32 -7.87 13.94
N SER A 6 -8.35 -7.28 14.63
CA SER A 6 -7.46 -6.26 14.07
C SER A 6 -6.53 -6.85 13.01
N TYR A 7 -5.95 -8.03 13.26
CA TYR A 7 -5.12 -8.73 12.28
C TYR A 7 -5.90 -9.13 11.03
N PHE A 8 -7.08 -9.75 11.19
CA PHE A 8 -7.93 -10.13 10.05
C PHE A 8 -8.35 -8.90 9.24
N SER A 9 -8.74 -7.82 9.92
CA SER A 9 -9.09 -6.56 9.26
C SER A 9 -7.91 -6.00 8.46
N GLY A 10 -6.70 -6.02 9.00
CA GLY A 10 -5.49 -5.59 8.29
C GLY A 10 -5.20 -6.44 7.04
N ILE A 11 -5.24 -7.76 7.15
CA ILE A 11 -4.98 -8.68 6.03
C ILE A 11 -6.01 -8.49 4.91
N ILE A 12 -7.30 -8.43 5.26
CA ILE A 12 -8.37 -8.22 4.28
C ILE A 12 -8.19 -6.85 3.60
N THR A 13 -7.89 -5.80 4.38
CA THR A 13 -7.63 -4.47 3.84
C THR A 13 -6.46 -4.49 2.86
N LEU A 14 -5.38 -5.21 3.16
CA LEU A 14 -4.20 -5.33 2.31
C LEU A 14 -4.57 -5.98 0.96
N LEU A 15 -5.27 -7.11 0.99
CA LEU A 15 -5.68 -7.83 -0.23
C LEU A 15 -6.62 -7.00 -1.12
N VAL A 16 -7.62 -6.37 -0.50
CA VAL A 16 -8.59 -5.52 -1.21
C VAL A 16 -7.88 -4.31 -1.80
N SER A 17 -7.04 -3.63 -1.01
CA SER A 17 -6.30 -2.45 -1.46
C SER A 17 -5.39 -2.78 -2.62
N TRP A 18 -4.68 -3.91 -2.58
CA TRP A 18 -3.83 -4.34 -3.70
C TRP A 18 -4.66 -4.54 -4.97
N TYR A 19 -5.78 -5.27 -4.88
CA TYR A 19 -6.62 -5.56 -6.04
C TYR A 19 -7.16 -4.30 -6.72
N PHE A 20 -7.60 -3.30 -5.94
CA PHE A 20 -8.18 -2.07 -6.47
C PHE A 20 -7.16 -1.00 -6.85
N LEU A 21 -6.02 -0.94 -6.16
CA LEU A 21 -5.08 0.18 -6.27
C LEU A 21 -3.86 -0.11 -7.15
N LYS A 22 -3.57 -1.37 -7.48
CA LYS A 22 -2.33 -1.75 -8.19
C LYS A 22 -2.04 -0.94 -9.46
N ASP A 23 -3.08 -0.53 -10.21
CA ASP A 23 -2.93 0.16 -11.49
C ASP A 23 -3.11 1.70 -11.36
N LEU A 24 -3.37 2.20 -10.14
CA LEU A 24 -3.80 3.56 -9.88
C LEU A 24 -2.72 4.37 -9.13
N VAL A 25 -1.69 4.82 -9.83
CA VAL A 25 -0.52 5.51 -9.25
C VAL A 25 -0.88 6.75 -8.40
N VAL A 26 -1.79 7.59 -8.90
CA VAL A 26 -2.18 8.84 -8.22
C VAL A 26 -2.95 8.55 -6.93
N PRO A 27 -4.02 7.72 -6.93
CA PRO A 27 -4.70 7.29 -5.71
C PRO A 27 -3.78 6.60 -4.71
N VAL A 28 -2.88 5.73 -5.16
CA VAL A 28 -1.91 5.04 -4.29
C VAL A 28 -1.05 6.03 -3.53
N SER A 29 -0.52 7.05 -4.22
CA SER A 29 0.34 8.08 -3.61
C SER A 29 -0.40 8.87 -2.53
N ILE A 30 -1.65 9.24 -2.81
CA ILE A 30 -2.50 9.96 -1.85
C ILE A 30 -2.77 9.10 -0.62
N ILE A 31 -3.21 7.85 -0.82
CA ILE A 31 -3.51 6.92 0.27
C ILE A 31 -2.27 6.66 1.13
N PHE A 32 -1.09 6.54 0.53
CA PHE A 32 0.17 6.38 1.24
C PHE A 32 0.44 7.57 2.18
N VAL A 33 0.33 8.81 1.68
CA VAL A 33 0.56 10.02 2.49
C VAL A 33 -0.45 10.13 3.63
N PHE A 34 -1.74 9.92 3.35
CA PHE A 34 -2.79 10.01 4.38
C PHE A 34 -2.66 8.91 5.43
N SER A 35 -2.43 7.66 5.02
CA SER A 35 -2.27 6.54 5.96
C SER A 35 -1.01 6.68 6.82
N SER A 36 0.11 7.11 6.23
CA SER A 36 1.34 7.40 6.97
C SER A 36 1.14 8.54 7.98
N THR A 37 0.51 9.65 7.56
CA THR A 37 0.21 10.79 8.45
C THR A 37 -0.73 10.37 9.58
N TYR A 38 -1.76 9.58 9.27
CA TYR A 38 -2.69 9.04 10.26
C TYR A 38 -1.96 8.19 11.31
N LEU A 39 -1.09 7.26 10.88
CA LEU A 39 -0.31 6.41 11.78
C LEU A 39 0.65 7.22 12.66
N TYR A 40 1.24 8.28 12.10
CA TYR A 40 2.15 9.15 12.82
C TYR A 40 1.43 9.94 13.93
N LEU A 41 0.24 10.48 13.65
CA LEU A 41 -0.50 11.34 14.58
C LEU A 41 -1.36 10.57 15.59
N LEU A 42 -2.05 9.52 15.13
CA LEU A 42 -3.08 8.81 15.91
C LEU A 42 -2.60 7.45 16.41
N GLY A 43 -1.41 7.01 16.01
CA GLY A 43 -0.78 5.80 16.48
C GLY A 43 -1.26 4.53 15.78
N PRO A 44 -1.11 3.35 16.44
CA PRO A 44 -1.23 2.06 15.78
C PRO A 44 -2.67 1.72 15.40
N ASN A 45 -2.90 1.55 14.09
CA ASN A 45 -4.17 1.11 13.54
C ASN A 45 -3.91 0.09 12.42
N ALA A 46 -4.50 -1.11 12.52
CA ALA A 46 -4.24 -2.21 11.59
C ALA A 46 -4.66 -1.90 10.13
N ILE A 47 -5.76 -1.16 9.94
CA ILE A 47 -6.26 -0.78 8.62
C ILE A 47 -5.33 0.25 7.99
N ALA A 48 -5.01 1.32 8.73
CA ALA A 48 -4.10 2.36 8.25
C ALA A 48 -2.70 1.79 7.96
N PHE A 49 -2.22 0.87 8.79
CA PHE A 49 -0.96 0.16 8.58
C PHE A 49 -0.98 -0.71 7.32
N ALA A 50 -2.05 -1.49 7.12
CA ALA A 50 -2.22 -2.29 5.91
C ALA A 50 -2.29 -1.44 4.63
N LEU A 51 -3.00 -0.31 4.68
CA LEU A 51 -3.05 0.65 3.57
C LEU A 51 -1.67 1.25 3.28
N CYS A 52 -0.95 1.66 4.31
CA CYS A 52 0.40 2.22 4.20
C CYS A 52 1.39 1.21 3.60
N LEU A 53 1.39 -0.03 4.10
CA LEU A 53 2.22 -1.10 3.55
C LEU A 53 1.88 -1.43 2.10
N CYS A 54 0.60 -1.61 1.79
CA CYS A 54 0.17 -1.95 0.44
C CYS A 54 0.52 -0.85 -0.56
N SER A 55 0.17 0.40 -0.23
CA SER A 55 0.45 1.54 -1.10
C SER A 55 1.96 1.82 -1.24
N GLY A 56 2.72 1.68 -0.16
CA GLY A 56 4.18 1.78 -0.18
C GLY A 56 4.83 0.71 -1.06
N TRP A 57 4.32 -0.54 -1.00
CA TRP A 57 4.80 -1.62 -1.86
C TRP A 57 4.52 -1.37 -3.35
N ILE A 58 3.32 -0.89 -3.69
CA ILE A 58 2.99 -0.51 -5.07
C ILE A 58 3.91 0.61 -5.57
N LEU A 59 4.11 1.66 -4.77
CA LEU A 59 4.99 2.78 -5.13
C LEU A 59 6.44 2.35 -5.31
N LEU A 60 6.92 1.43 -4.45
CA LEU A 60 8.26 0.89 -4.55
C LEU A 60 8.44 0.13 -5.87
N ASN A 61 7.50 -0.73 -6.24
CA ASN A 61 7.56 -1.46 -7.51
C ASN A 61 7.59 -0.49 -8.71
N LEU A 62 6.72 0.51 -8.71
CA LEU A 62 6.70 1.54 -9.76
C LEU A 62 8.01 2.34 -9.82
N PHE A 63 8.62 2.62 -8.66
CA PHE A 63 9.90 3.32 -8.58
C PHE A 63 11.04 2.45 -9.13
N ILE A 64 11.05 1.16 -8.80
CA ILE A 64 12.02 0.19 -9.32
C ILE A 64 11.87 0.06 -10.84
N GLU A 65 10.65 -0.06 -11.37
CA GLU A 65 10.41 -0.13 -12.82
C GLU A 65 10.92 1.12 -13.56
N LYS A 66 10.89 2.29 -12.92
CA LYS A 66 11.45 3.52 -13.50
C LYS A 66 12.97 3.58 -13.46
N ILE A 67 13.61 3.08 -12.41
CA ILE A 67 15.07 3.11 -12.26
C ILE A 67 15.75 1.99 -13.04
N LEU A 68 15.17 0.80 -12.95
CA LEU A 68 15.59 -0.41 -13.63
C LEU A 68 14.44 -0.82 -14.55
N PRO A 69 14.21 -0.08 -15.67
CA PRO A 69 13.28 -0.55 -16.67
C PRO A 69 13.81 -1.90 -17.13
N ILE A 70 13.07 -2.96 -16.80
CA ILE A 70 13.34 -4.29 -17.32
C ILE A 70 12.95 -4.19 -18.79
N SER A 71 13.85 -3.65 -19.61
CA SER A 71 13.74 -3.76 -21.05
C SER A 71 13.78 -5.25 -21.34
N SER A 72 12.63 -5.86 -21.57
CA SER A 72 12.62 -6.98 -22.49
C SER A 72 13.23 -6.44 -23.78
N PRO A 73 14.33 -7.02 -24.28
CA PRO A 73 14.77 -6.68 -25.62
C PRO A 73 13.59 -7.00 -26.55
N SER A 74 13.12 -5.98 -27.26
CA SER A 74 12.40 -6.03 -28.54
C SER A 74 12.00 -7.44 -29.00
N GLU A 75 10.70 -7.73 -28.97
CA GLU A 75 10.07 -8.48 -30.06
C GLU A 75 9.48 -7.49 -31.07
#